data_AF-A0A5M3XSQ1-F1
#
_entry.id   AF-A0A5M3XSQ1-F1
#
_cell.length_a   1.000
_cell.length_b   1.000
_cell.length_c   1.000
_cell.angle_alpha   90.00
_cell.angle_beta   90.00
_cell.angle_gamma   90.00
#
_symmetry.space_group_name_H-M   'P 1'
#
loop_
_entity.id
_entity.type
_entity.pdbx_description
1 polymer ?
#
loop_
_entity_poly.entity_id
_entity_poly.type
_entity_poly.pdbx_seq_one_letter_code
_entity_poly.pdbx_strand_id
1 'polypeptide(L)'
;MTVSGNPMPTSGIADFPQGFVWGAATASYQIEGAVREDGRGPSIWDVFSHTPGKVADGHTGDVACDHYHRYREDVAIMEDLGLHAYRFSVSWPRVLPGGTFNAAGLDFYDRLVDELLARRISPIATLYHWDLPAELDWRNPDTAAKFADYTEIVHHRLGDRVATWTTLNEPWVSAFVGYGSGRHAPGVSDPAAAFTAAHHLLRAHALGTQVLRAGGAGEVSVTLNLLPTVGDPEVTTLIDGLANRLFLDPVLRGTYPDDVRAHIAKFADLDMDDLPFEPIDVLGVNYYTIARLAADPASPGHEEYPGSEGIAWLPPHGVPTEMGWEVIPSGLEQLLLRLSRDYPGTPLMITENGAAYDDVVKDGRVADTDRIAFLDGHFRAAHNAIQQGADLRGYLVWSLLDNFEWARGYHKRFGLVRVDYESLERLPKDSAHWYREVIARNGLD
;
A
#
# COMPACT_ATOMS: atom_id res chain seq x y z
N MET A 1 10.48 -14.34 53.72
CA MET A 1 10.77 -14.54 52.29
C MET A 1 9.72 -15.47 51.72
N THR A 2 8.72 -14.91 51.05
CA THR A 2 7.78 -15.65 50.22
C THR A 2 7.48 -14.73 49.05
N VAL A 3 8.10 -15.03 47.92
CA VAL A 3 7.92 -14.33 46.65
C VAL A 3 6.52 -14.70 46.15
N SER A 4 5.62 -13.71 46.11
CA SER A 4 4.36 -13.83 45.41
C SER A 4 4.66 -13.80 43.92
N GLY A 5 4.49 -14.95 43.25
CA GLY A 5 4.54 -15.03 41.80
C GLY A 5 3.43 -14.18 41.20
N ASN A 6 3.78 -13.33 40.23
CA ASN A 6 2.81 -12.74 39.33
C ASN A 6 2.07 -13.86 38.60
N PRO A 7 0.74 -13.80 38.47
CA PRO A 7 0.04 -14.72 37.59
C PRO A 7 0.50 -14.46 36.14
N MET A 8 0.90 -15.53 35.46
CA MET A 8 1.05 -15.55 34.01
C MET A 8 -0.28 -15.08 33.39
N PRO A 9 -0.28 -14.20 32.37
CA PRO A 9 -1.51 -13.88 31.65
C PRO A 9 -2.05 -15.19 31.06
N THR A 10 -3.30 -15.48 31.38
CA THR A 10 -4.05 -16.59 30.79
C THR A 10 -4.10 -16.40 29.28
N SER A 11 -3.84 -17.48 28.53
CA SER A 11 -4.05 -17.57 27.08
C SER A 11 -5.53 -17.34 26.74
N GLY A 12 -5.93 -16.07 26.71
CA GLY A 12 -7.25 -15.64 26.30
C GLY A 12 -7.27 -15.37 24.80
N ILE A 13 -8.37 -15.75 24.16
CA ILE A 13 -8.69 -15.43 22.77
C ILE A 13 -8.52 -13.92 22.57
N ALA A 14 -7.80 -13.51 21.53
CA ALA A 14 -7.68 -12.10 21.17
C ALA A 14 -8.85 -11.73 20.25
N ASP A 15 -9.96 -11.29 20.84
CA ASP A 15 -11.17 -10.87 20.11
C ASP A 15 -11.02 -9.43 19.60
N PHE A 16 -11.24 -9.23 18.30
CA PHE A 16 -11.26 -7.89 17.70
C PHE A 16 -12.62 -7.22 17.93
N PRO A 17 -12.69 -5.87 17.87
CA PRO A 17 -13.94 -5.14 18.02
C PRO A 17 -15.05 -5.67 17.11
N GLN A 18 -16.30 -5.61 17.57
CA GLN A 18 -17.43 -5.91 16.69
C GLN A 18 -17.45 -4.92 15.52
N GLY A 19 -17.61 -5.44 14.31
CA GLY A 19 -17.57 -4.63 13.08
C GLY A 19 -16.16 -4.34 12.57
N PHE A 20 -15.12 -4.97 13.13
CA PHE A 20 -13.78 -4.91 12.57
C PHE A 20 -13.77 -5.49 11.15
N VAL A 21 -13.20 -4.74 10.21
CA VAL A 21 -13.18 -5.11 8.79
C VAL A 21 -11.98 -5.99 8.51
N TRP A 22 -12.23 -7.22 8.07
CA TRP A 22 -11.18 -8.12 7.57
C TRP A 22 -11.25 -8.20 6.05
N GLY A 23 -10.12 -8.08 5.38
CA GLY A 23 -10.09 -8.11 3.93
C GLY A 23 -8.73 -8.43 3.36
N ALA A 24 -8.62 -8.25 2.05
CA ALA A 24 -7.37 -8.39 1.33
C ALA A 24 -7.24 -7.28 0.29
N ALA A 25 -6.01 -7.01 -0.14
CA ALA A 25 -5.70 -5.95 -1.09
C ALA A 25 -4.91 -6.47 -2.30
N THR A 26 -5.08 -5.77 -3.43
CA THR A 26 -4.32 -5.94 -4.69
C THR A 26 -4.16 -4.59 -5.40
N ALA A 27 -3.34 -4.57 -6.46
CA ALA A 27 -3.20 -3.43 -7.37
C ALA A 27 -3.44 -3.86 -8.82
N SER A 28 -4.09 -2.98 -9.59
CA SER A 28 -4.46 -3.14 -11.01
C SER A 28 -3.33 -3.72 -11.85
N TYR A 29 -2.22 -3.00 -11.98
CA TYR A 29 -1.11 -3.44 -12.83
C TYR A 29 -0.46 -4.74 -12.36
N GLN A 30 -0.54 -5.05 -11.07
CA GLN A 30 0.09 -6.24 -10.51
C GLN A 30 -0.68 -7.53 -10.80
N ILE A 31 -2.01 -7.45 -11.01
CA ILE A 31 -2.87 -8.64 -11.16
C ILE A 31 -3.68 -8.69 -12.45
N GLU A 32 -4.03 -7.55 -13.06
CA GLU A 32 -5.02 -7.51 -14.14
C GLU A 32 -4.55 -8.20 -15.41
N GLY A 33 -3.35 -7.85 -15.89
CA GLY A 33 -2.92 -8.17 -17.25
C GLY A 33 -3.77 -7.43 -18.29
N ALA A 34 -3.99 -8.07 -19.44
CA ALA A 34 -4.80 -7.54 -20.54
C ALA A 34 -4.36 -6.13 -20.96
N VAL A 35 -3.03 -5.91 -21.03
CA VAL A 35 -2.43 -4.57 -21.18
C VAL A 35 -2.72 -3.88 -22.52
N ARG A 36 -3.24 -4.63 -23.51
CA ARG A 36 -3.62 -4.16 -24.86
C ARG A 36 -5.10 -4.36 -25.18
N GLU A 37 -5.91 -4.77 -24.20
CA GLU A 37 -7.32 -5.06 -24.42
C GLU A 37 -8.21 -3.88 -24.04
N ASP A 38 -9.38 -3.82 -24.68
CA ASP A 38 -10.43 -2.83 -24.43
C ASP A 38 -9.92 -1.39 -24.35
N GLY A 39 -8.95 -1.05 -25.19
CA GLY A 39 -8.46 0.32 -25.36
C GLY A 39 -7.50 0.83 -24.28
N ARG A 40 -7.04 -0.03 -23.35
CA ARG A 40 -6.02 0.38 -22.36
C ARG A 40 -4.75 0.93 -23.03
N GLY A 41 -4.29 2.08 -22.57
CA GLY A 41 -3.01 2.68 -22.96
C GLY A 41 -1.84 2.16 -22.10
N PRO A 42 -0.58 2.45 -22.49
CA PRO A 42 0.57 2.10 -21.66
C PRO A 42 0.62 2.96 -20.39
N SER A 43 0.97 2.34 -19.26
CA SER A 43 1.42 3.03 -18.06
C SER A 43 2.93 3.24 -18.08
N ILE A 44 3.43 4.04 -17.14
CA ILE A 44 4.87 4.15 -16.85
C ILE A 44 5.49 2.79 -16.50
N TRP A 45 4.73 1.85 -15.91
CA TRP A 45 5.22 0.51 -15.61
C TRP A 45 5.30 -0.39 -16.83
N ASP A 46 4.40 -0.23 -17.83
CA ASP A 46 4.53 -0.94 -19.10
C ASP A 46 5.84 -0.55 -19.78
N VAL A 47 6.16 0.75 -19.81
CA VAL A 47 7.44 1.24 -20.37
C VAL A 47 8.64 0.74 -19.55
N PHE A 48 8.55 0.84 -18.22
CA PHE A 48 9.65 0.46 -17.34
C PHE A 48 9.95 -1.03 -17.38
N SER A 49 8.94 -1.91 -17.32
CA SER A 49 9.17 -3.36 -17.32
C SER A 49 9.70 -3.90 -18.65
N HIS A 50 9.37 -3.23 -19.77
CA HIS A 50 9.92 -3.56 -21.09
C HIS A 50 11.33 -2.98 -21.31
N THR A 51 11.86 -2.19 -20.37
CA THR A 51 13.21 -1.64 -20.46
C THR A 51 14.23 -2.67 -19.93
N PRO A 52 15.24 -3.07 -20.73
CA PRO A 52 16.20 -4.09 -20.30
C PRO A 52 16.90 -3.77 -18.97
N GLY A 53 16.90 -4.73 -18.05
CA GLY A 53 17.58 -4.63 -16.75
C GLY A 53 16.84 -3.86 -15.66
N LYS A 54 15.64 -3.34 -15.93
CA LYS A 54 14.82 -2.62 -14.94
C LYS A 54 13.96 -3.53 -14.06
N VAL A 55 13.58 -4.70 -14.57
CA VAL A 55 12.83 -5.72 -13.82
C VAL A 55 13.58 -7.05 -13.90
N ALA A 56 13.56 -7.81 -12.80
CA ALA A 56 14.18 -9.13 -12.70
C ALA A 56 13.74 -10.05 -13.88
N ASP A 57 14.72 -10.66 -14.53
CA ASP A 57 14.57 -11.55 -15.69
C ASP A 57 13.75 -11.00 -16.86
N GLY A 58 13.57 -9.67 -16.92
CA GLY A 58 12.77 -9.02 -17.96
C GLY A 58 11.27 -9.33 -17.85
N HIS A 59 10.79 -9.73 -16.67
CA HIS A 59 9.36 -9.94 -16.43
C HIS A 59 8.56 -8.64 -16.68
N THR A 60 7.34 -8.79 -17.19
CA THR A 60 6.40 -7.69 -17.43
C THR A 60 5.04 -7.98 -16.78
N GLY A 61 4.23 -6.93 -16.62
CA GLY A 61 2.85 -7.03 -16.13
C GLY A 61 1.81 -7.38 -17.21
N ASP A 62 2.25 -7.84 -18.40
CA ASP A 62 1.38 -8.00 -19.57
C ASP A 62 0.21 -8.96 -19.33
N VAL A 63 0.51 -10.08 -18.64
CA VAL A 63 -0.46 -11.12 -18.27
C VAL A 63 -0.74 -11.08 -16.77
N ALA A 64 0.29 -10.93 -15.94
CA ALA A 64 0.16 -10.92 -14.47
C ALA A 64 -0.60 -12.16 -13.96
N CYS A 65 -1.71 -11.95 -13.25
CA CYS A 65 -2.59 -13.02 -12.77
C CYS A 65 -3.77 -13.25 -13.73
N ASP A 66 -3.88 -12.47 -14.80
CA ASP A 66 -5.03 -12.47 -15.72
C ASP A 66 -6.37 -12.17 -15.00
N HIS A 67 -6.33 -11.34 -13.95
CA HIS A 67 -7.51 -10.98 -13.17
C HIS A 67 -8.57 -10.27 -14.02
N TYR A 68 -8.18 -9.58 -15.11
CA TYR A 68 -9.11 -8.93 -16.02
C TYR A 68 -10.18 -9.90 -16.56
N HIS A 69 -9.76 -11.14 -16.88
CA HIS A 69 -10.66 -12.19 -17.36
C HIS A 69 -11.21 -13.06 -16.23
N ARG A 70 -10.47 -13.21 -15.13
CA ARG A 70 -10.74 -14.19 -14.07
C ARG A 70 -11.30 -13.59 -12.79
N TYR A 71 -11.65 -12.32 -12.77
CA TYR A 71 -12.11 -11.64 -11.55
C TYR A 71 -13.26 -12.36 -10.84
N ARG A 72 -14.16 -13.06 -11.56
CA ARG A 72 -15.24 -13.85 -10.94
C ARG A 72 -14.72 -15.04 -10.14
N GLU A 73 -13.69 -15.71 -10.63
CA GLU A 73 -13.02 -16.81 -9.93
C GLU A 73 -12.32 -16.26 -8.67
N ASP A 74 -11.63 -15.14 -8.82
CA ASP A 74 -10.91 -14.50 -7.72
C ASP A 74 -11.86 -13.98 -6.63
N VAL A 75 -13.00 -13.38 -7.01
CA VAL A 75 -14.03 -12.93 -6.06
C VAL A 75 -14.72 -14.11 -5.38
N ALA A 76 -14.92 -15.24 -6.06
CA ALA A 76 -15.43 -16.45 -5.40
C ALA A 76 -14.47 -16.95 -4.30
N ILE A 77 -13.16 -16.87 -4.52
CA ILE A 77 -12.17 -17.19 -3.48
C ILE A 77 -12.30 -16.20 -2.30
N MET A 78 -12.52 -14.91 -2.54
CA MET A 78 -12.73 -13.94 -1.46
C MET A 78 -13.96 -14.28 -0.60
N GLU A 79 -15.05 -14.73 -1.22
CA GLU A 79 -16.24 -15.21 -0.52
C GLU A 79 -15.94 -16.46 0.30
N ASP A 80 -15.22 -17.44 -0.27
CA ASP A 80 -14.81 -18.67 0.43
C ASP A 80 -13.90 -18.39 1.64
N LEU A 81 -13.10 -17.33 1.58
CA LEU A 81 -12.29 -16.84 2.70
C LEU A 81 -13.10 -16.04 3.72
N GLY A 82 -14.32 -15.63 3.38
CA GLY A 82 -15.20 -14.83 4.24
C GLY A 82 -14.81 -13.36 4.34
N LEU A 83 -14.08 -12.81 3.35
CA LEU A 83 -13.63 -11.41 3.41
C LEU A 83 -14.81 -10.44 3.52
N HIS A 84 -14.71 -9.45 4.42
CA HIS A 84 -15.69 -8.37 4.55
C HIS A 84 -15.46 -7.28 3.50
N ALA A 85 -14.20 -7.05 3.11
CA ALA A 85 -13.84 -6.01 2.16
C ALA A 85 -12.73 -6.47 1.20
N TYR A 86 -12.74 -5.89 0.00
CA TYR A 86 -11.67 -6.05 -0.97
C TYR A 86 -11.20 -4.68 -1.44
N ARG A 87 -9.91 -4.41 -1.23
CA ARG A 87 -9.24 -3.22 -1.74
C ARG A 87 -8.57 -3.53 -3.07
N PHE A 88 -8.97 -2.80 -4.11
CA PHE A 88 -8.37 -2.88 -5.44
C PHE A 88 -8.04 -1.47 -5.92
N SER A 89 -7.21 -1.34 -6.96
CA SER A 89 -7.00 -0.07 -7.64
C SER A 89 -7.64 -0.04 -9.03
N VAL A 90 -8.03 1.16 -9.46
CA VAL A 90 -8.52 1.42 -10.81
C VAL A 90 -7.33 1.88 -11.65
N SER A 91 -7.12 1.25 -12.80
CA SER A 91 -6.01 1.58 -13.68
C SER A 91 -6.31 2.84 -14.48
N TRP A 92 -5.60 3.93 -14.16
CA TRP A 92 -5.73 5.21 -14.86
C TRP A 92 -5.59 5.08 -16.39
N PRO A 93 -4.56 4.40 -16.96
CA PRO A 93 -4.42 4.27 -18.41
C PRO A 93 -5.48 3.37 -19.06
N ARG A 94 -6.27 2.63 -18.27
CA ARG A 94 -7.45 1.92 -18.77
C ARG A 94 -8.64 2.87 -18.91
N VAL A 95 -8.78 3.87 -18.03
CA VAL A 95 -9.91 4.82 -18.02
C VAL A 95 -9.67 6.04 -18.92
N LEU A 96 -8.44 6.57 -18.96
CA LEU A 96 -8.06 7.74 -19.75
C LEU A 96 -6.76 7.52 -20.57
N PRO A 97 -6.72 6.53 -21.46
CA PRO A 97 -5.59 6.36 -22.38
C PRO A 97 -5.38 7.61 -23.25
N GLY A 98 -4.20 8.25 -23.18
CA GLY A 98 -3.93 9.47 -23.94
C GLY A 98 -4.82 10.64 -23.51
N GLY A 99 -5.39 10.61 -22.30
CA GLY A 99 -6.38 11.59 -21.83
C GLY A 99 -7.78 11.46 -22.45
N THR A 100 -8.05 10.40 -23.22
CA THR A 100 -9.36 10.16 -23.85
C THR A 100 -10.18 9.18 -23.03
N PHE A 101 -11.41 9.54 -22.66
CA PHE A 101 -12.29 8.65 -21.89
C PHE A 101 -12.55 7.33 -22.62
N ASN A 102 -12.30 6.22 -21.92
CA ASN A 102 -12.50 4.87 -22.41
C ASN A 102 -13.55 4.14 -21.56
N ALA A 103 -14.78 4.07 -22.07
CA ALA A 103 -15.90 3.44 -21.38
C ALA A 103 -15.68 1.93 -21.13
N ALA A 104 -15.16 1.19 -22.12
CA ALA A 104 -14.95 -0.26 -22.00
C ALA A 104 -13.97 -0.59 -20.86
N GLY A 105 -12.94 0.24 -20.70
CA GLY A 105 -11.99 0.12 -19.61
C GLY A 105 -12.62 0.29 -18.22
N LEU A 106 -13.54 1.25 -18.08
CA LEU A 106 -14.25 1.48 -16.82
C LEU A 106 -15.36 0.46 -16.56
N ASP A 107 -15.96 -0.12 -17.61
CA ASP A 107 -16.98 -1.18 -17.52
C ASP A 107 -16.43 -2.48 -16.91
N PHE A 108 -15.12 -2.71 -16.93
CA PHE A 108 -14.51 -3.79 -16.14
C PHE A 108 -14.70 -3.57 -14.63
N TYR A 109 -14.36 -2.38 -14.13
CA TYR A 109 -14.50 -2.07 -12.70
C TYR A 109 -15.97 -2.00 -12.27
N ASP A 110 -16.87 -1.55 -13.14
CA ASP A 110 -18.32 -1.60 -12.90
C ASP A 110 -18.79 -3.03 -12.62
N ARG A 111 -18.38 -3.98 -13.47
CA ARG A 111 -18.69 -5.40 -13.29
C ARG A 111 -18.00 -6.02 -12.08
N LEU A 112 -16.76 -5.63 -11.79
CA LEU A 112 -16.03 -6.09 -10.59
C LEU A 112 -16.77 -5.66 -9.32
N VAL A 113 -17.19 -4.40 -9.24
CA VAL A 113 -17.96 -3.87 -8.11
C VAL A 113 -19.29 -4.61 -7.95
N ASP A 114 -20.00 -4.88 -9.04
CA ASP A 114 -21.23 -5.69 -9.00
C ASP A 114 -20.98 -7.11 -8.47
N GLU A 115 -19.91 -7.77 -8.91
CA GLU A 115 -19.55 -9.13 -8.50
C GLU A 115 -19.19 -9.21 -7.00
N LEU A 116 -18.48 -8.20 -6.49
CA LEU A 116 -18.13 -8.06 -5.07
C LEU A 116 -19.40 -7.87 -4.21
N LEU A 117 -20.25 -6.92 -4.58
CA LEU A 117 -21.48 -6.63 -3.84
C LEU A 117 -22.48 -7.78 -3.87
N ALA A 118 -22.55 -8.53 -4.98
CA ALA A 118 -23.36 -9.75 -5.07
C ALA A 118 -22.97 -10.80 -4.03
N ARG A 119 -21.71 -10.77 -3.55
CA ARG A 119 -21.16 -11.65 -2.50
C ARG A 119 -20.98 -10.96 -1.16
N ARG A 120 -21.54 -9.75 -1.00
CA ARG A 120 -21.49 -8.95 0.23
C ARG A 120 -20.07 -8.57 0.65
N ILE A 121 -19.17 -8.43 -0.32
CA ILE A 121 -17.81 -7.95 -0.10
C ILE A 121 -17.81 -6.46 -0.40
N SER A 122 -17.45 -5.65 0.59
CA SER A 122 -17.43 -4.19 0.45
C SER A 122 -16.24 -3.74 -0.41
N PRO A 123 -16.47 -3.03 -1.53
CA PRO A 123 -15.39 -2.49 -2.36
C PRO A 123 -14.71 -1.28 -1.70
N ILE A 124 -13.37 -1.31 -1.66
CA ILE A 124 -12.51 -0.17 -1.32
C ILE A 124 -11.69 0.16 -2.57
N ALA A 125 -12.00 1.28 -3.24
CA ALA A 125 -11.36 1.63 -4.51
C ALA A 125 -10.17 2.57 -4.29
N THR A 126 -8.99 2.20 -4.80
CA THR A 126 -7.80 3.06 -4.85
C THR A 126 -7.67 3.69 -6.23
N LEU A 127 -7.63 5.01 -6.30
CA LEU A 127 -7.61 5.74 -7.57
C LEU A 127 -6.23 5.69 -8.25
N TYR A 128 -5.14 5.78 -7.47
CA TYR A 128 -3.78 5.71 -8.00
C TYR A 128 -2.93 4.68 -7.25
N HIS A 129 -2.49 3.65 -7.97
CA HIS A 129 -1.52 2.66 -7.50
C HIS A 129 -0.40 2.51 -8.53
N TRP A 130 0.32 3.62 -8.73
CA TRP A 130 1.60 3.73 -9.44
C TRP A 130 1.57 3.51 -10.95
N ASP A 131 0.44 3.18 -11.54
CA ASP A 131 0.28 2.90 -12.96
C ASP A 131 -0.10 4.15 -13.77
N LEU A 132 0.60 5.28 -13.54
CA LEU A 132 0.40 6.54 -14.27
C LEU A 132 0.42 6.31 -15.80
N PRO A 133 -0.51 6.90 -16.60
CA PRO A 133 -0.40 6.87 -18.06
C PRO A 133 0.98 7.36 -18.53
N ALA A 134 1.60 6.64 -19.47
CA ALA A 134 3.00 6.84 -19.83
C ALA A 134 3.31 8.24 -20.39
N GLU A 135 2.31 8.95 -20.89
CA GLU A 135 2.40 10.33 -21.38
C GLU A 135 2.39 11.40 -20.29
N LEU A 136 2.08 11.03 -19.04
CA LEU A 136 2.06 11.92 -17.89
C LEU A 136 3.33 11.78 -17.05
N ASP A 137 3.60 12.80 -16.24
CA ASP A 137 4.76 12.85 -15.35
C ASP A 137 4.40 13.64 -14.09
N TRP A 138 4.67 13.08 -12.91
CA TRP A 138 4.45 13.76 -11.63
C TRP A 138 5.31 15.01 -11.43
N ARG A 139 6.36 15.24 -12.22
CA ARG A 139 7.10 16.51 -12.20
C ARG A 139 6.32 17.65 -12.85
N ASN A 140 5.33 17.35 -13.69
CA ASN A 140 4.47 18.37 -14.28
C ASN A 140 3.40 18.81 -13.25
N PRO A 141 3.32 20.11 -12.91
CA PRO A 141 2.34 20.63 -11.95
C PRO A 141 0.88 20.40 -12.36
N ASP A 142 0.60 20.24 -13.66
CA ASP A 142 -0.74 19.99 -14.19
C ASP A 142 -1.24 18.56 -13.93
N THR A 143 -0.34 17.61 -13.61
CA THR A 143 -0.71 16.20 -13.42
C THR A 143 -1.66 16.02 -12.24
N ALA A 144 -1.56 16.85 -11.20
CA ALA A 144 -2.49 16.85 -10.07
C ALA A 144 -3.93 17.20 -10.49
N ALA A 145 -4.10 18.18 -11.39
CA ALA A 145 -5.42 18.54 -11.92
C ALA A 145 -5.98 17.42 -12.82
N LYS A 146 -5.15 16.80 -13.65
CA LYS A 146 -5.56 15.64 -14.47
C LYS A 146 -6.00 14.45 -13.62
N PHE A 147 -5.36 14.25 -12.46
CA PHE A 147 -5.79 13.24 -11.49
C PHE A 147 -7.17 13.56 -10.92
N ALA A 148 -7.49 14.83 -10.70
CA ALA A 148 -8.82 15.25 -10.26
C ALA A 148 -9.89 14.97 -11.34
N ASP A 149 -9.62 15.29 -12.61
CA ASP A 149 -10.51 14.97 -13.74
C ASP A 149 -10.76 13.46 -13.85
N TYR A 150 -9.69 12.66 -13.74
CA TYR A 150 -9.77 11.21 -13.67
C TYR A 150 -10.62 10.71 -12.50
N THR A 151 -10.41 11.29 -11.31
CA THR A 151 -11.15 10.95 -10.10
C THR A 151 -12.65 11.20 -10.27
N GLU A 152 -13.03 12.32 -10.88
CA GLU A 152 -14.43 12.66 -11.14
C GLU A 152 -15.10 11.61 -12.03
N ILE A 153 -14.43 11.21 -13.11
CA ILE A 153 -14.94 10.21 -14.05
C ILE A 153 -15.17 8.85 -13.36
N VAL A 154 -14.19 8.38 -12.58
CA VAL A 154 -14.30 7.10 -11.88
C VAL A 154 -15.38 7.17 -10.81
N HIS A 155 -15.41 8.24 -10.01
CA HIS A 155 -16.42 8.43 -8.97
C HIS A 155 -17.83 8.54 -9.56
N HIS A 156 -18.03 9.24 -10.68
CA HIS A 156 -19.32 9.33 -11.34
C HIS A 156 -19.89 7.95 -11.72
N ARG A 157 -19.03 6.99 -12.08
CA ARG A 157 -19.47 5.65 -12.50
C ARG A 157 -19.71 4.68 -11.34
N LEU A 158 -18.90 4.76 -10.28
CA LEU A 158 -18.86 3.75 -9.21
C LEU A 158 -19.27 4.30 -7.83
N GLY A 159 -19.42 5.63 -7.69
CA GLY A 159 -19.65 6.34 -6.42
C GLY A 159 -20.98 5.99 -5.73
N ASP A 160 -21.92 5.39 -6.46
CA ASP A 160 -23.17 4.88 -5.91
C ASP A 160 -23.00 3.59 -5.09
N ARG A 161 -21.88 2.88 -5.28
CA ARG A 161 -21.64 1.51 -4.78
C ARG A 161 -20.33 1.34 -4.01
N VAL A 162 -19.32 2.16 -4.26
CA VAL A 162 -18.04 2.11 -3.55
C VAL A 162 -18.15 2.78 -2.18
N ALA A 163 -17.82 2.04 -1.12
CA ALA A 163 -17.95 2.51 0.26
C ALA A 163 -16.82 3.46 0.68
N THR A 164 -15.58 3.06 0.39
CA THR A 164 -14.37 3.81 0.77
C THR A 164 -13.52 4.10 -0.46
N TRP A 165 -13.14 5.36 -0.63
CA TRP A 165 -12.31 5.85 -1.72
C TRP A 165 -10.93 6.20 -1.21
N THR A 166 -9.91 5.50 -1.68
CA THR A 166 -8.50 5.84 -1.40
C THR A 166 -7.94 6.62 -2.58
N THR A 167 -7.43 7.84 -2.35
CA THR A 167 -6.88 8.64 -3.46
C THR A 167 -5.58 8.03 -3.99
N LEU A 168 -4.58 7.88 -3.13
CA LEU A 168 -3.24 7.42 -3.50
C LEU A 168 -2.84 6.24 -2.62
N ASN A 169 -2.17 5.26 -3.23
CA ASN A 169 -1.34 4.30 -2.53
C ASN A 169 0.11 4.77 -2.49
N GLU A 170 0.69 4.84 -1.29
CA GLU A 170 2.13 4.99 -1.07
C GLU A 170 2.78 6.07 -1.96
N PRO A 171 2.37 7.34 -1.84
CA PRO A 171 2.95 8.42 -2.62
C PRO A 171 4.47 8.56 -2.39
N TRP A 172 4.97 8.11 -1.23
CA TRP A 172 6.41 8.01 -0.97
C TRP A 172 7.11 7.11 -1.98
N VAL A 173 6.56 5.92 -2.27
CA VAL A 173 7.18 4.99 -3.22
C VAL A 173 7.17 5.56 -4.63
N SER A 174 6.03 6.11 -5.06
CA SER A 174 5.92 6.78 -6.37
C SER A 174 6.95 7.90 -6.55
N ALA A 175 7.18 8.70 -5.51
CA ALA A 175 8.12 9.81 -5.54
C ALA A 175 9.58 9.36 -5.39
N PHE A 176 9.95 8.76 -4.27
CA PHE A 176 11.34 8.53 -3.90
C PHE A 176 11.94 7.29 -4.57
N VAL A 177 11.16 6.23 -4.80
CA VAL A 177 11.64 5.04 -5.51
C VAL A 177 11.53 5.21 -7.02
N GLY A 178 10.50 5.91 -7.49
CA GLY A 178 10.26 6.21 -8.90
C GLY A 178 11.12 7.33 -9.49
N TYR A 179 11.34 8.41 -8.73
CA TYR A 179 12.07 9.60 -9.18
C TYR A 179 13.37 9.90 -8.42
N GLY A 180 13.59 9.31 -7.24
CA GLY A 180 14.80 9.51 -6.44
C GLY A 180 15.87 8.44 -6.70
N SER A 181 15.56 7.17 -6.43
CA SER A 181 16.47 6.04 -6.69
C SER A 181 16.38 5.52 -8.13
N GLY A 182 15.20 5.62 -8.75
CA GLY A 182 14.93 5.11 -10.10
C GLY A 182 14.79 3.59 -10.17
N ARG A 183 14.53 2.95 -9.01
CA ARG A 183 14.27 1.51 -8.90
C ARG A 183 12.85 1.14 -9.32
N HIS A 184 11.89 2.07 -9.23
CA HIS A 184 10.53 1.90 -9.74
C HIS A 184 10.31 2.80 -10.95
N ALA A 185 9.22 2.56 -11.69
CA ALA A 185 8.80 3.44 -12.77
C ALA A 185 8.58 4.89 -12.25
N PRO A 186 8.93 5.93 -13.04
CA PRO A 186 9.48 5.89 -14.39
C PRO A 186 11.00 5.65 -14.47
N GLY A 187 11.68 5.42 -13.34
CA GLY A 187 13.09 5.05 -13.31
C GLY A 187 14.05 6.23 -13.33
N VAL A 188 13.60 7.38 -12.81
CA VAL A 188 14.39 8.62 -12.70
C VAL A 188 15.19 8.58 -11.41
N SER A 189 16.45 9.02 -11.47
CA SER A 189 17.36 9.05 -10.31
C SER A 189 17.81 10.49 -10.02
N ASP A 190 16.90 11.32 -9.51
CA ASP A 190 17.12 12.74 -9.23
C ASP A 190 16.39 13.20 -7.95
N PRO A 191 17.11 13.60 -6.90
CA PRO A 191 16.52 14.14 -5.67
C PRO A 191 15.51 15.29 -5.87
N ALA A 192 15.79 16.23 -6.78
CA ALA A 192 14.91 17.37 -7.01
C ALA A 192 13.60 16.91 -7.65
N ALA A 193 13.68 15.95 -8.58
CA ALA A 193 12.52 15.31 -9.19
C ALA A 193 11.67 14.57 -8.15
N ALA A 194 12.29 13.86 -7.20
CA ALA A 194 11.57 13.15 -6.14
C ALA A 194 10.73 14.09 -5.27
N PHE A 195 11.30 15.20 -4.79
CA PHE A 195 10.56 16.17 -3.99
C PHE A 195 9.47 16.89 -4.80
N THR A 196 9.74 17.20 -6.07
CA THR A 196 8.73 17.78 -6.97
C THR A 196 7.55 16.83 -7.17
N ALA A 197 7.82 15.55 -7.45
CA ALA A 197 6.79 14.53 -7.60
C ALA A 197 6.00 14.32 -6.29
N ALA A 198 6.67 14.27 -5.13
CA ALA A 198 6.01 14.15 -3.83
C ALA A 198 5.03 15.31 -3.57
N HIS A 199 5.42 16.54 -3.90
CA HIS A 199 4.56 17.70 -3.76
C HIS A 199 3.34 17.64 -4.69
N HIS A 200 3.52 17.30 -5.97
CA HIS A 200 2.39 17.17 -6.89
C HIS A 200 1.47 15.99 -6.58
N LEU A 201 1.99 14.88 -6.04
CA LEU A 201 1.18 13.78 -5.51
C LEU A 201 0.31 14.27 -4.33
N LEU A 202 0.88 15.02 -3.39
CA LEU A 202 0.10 15.61 -2.28
C LEU A 202 -0.99 16.57 -2.78
N ARG A 203 -0.70 17.40 -3.79
CA ARG A 203 -1.72 18.22 -4.47
C ARG A 203 -2.79 17.35 -5.14
N ALA A 204 -2.40 16.25 -5.79
CA ALA A 204 -3.34 15.31 -6.41
C ALA A 204 -4.28 14.68 -5.38
N HIS A 205 -3.75 14.27 -4.23
CA HIS A 205 -4.57 13.79 -3.11
C HIS A 205 -5.60 14.83 -2.68
N ALA A 206 -5.18 16.08 -2.46
CA ALA A 206 -6.09 17.12 -2.00
C ALA A 206 -7.19 17.44 -3.05
N LEU A 207 -6.80 17.60 -4.32
CA LEU A 207 -7.75 17.87 -5.41
C LEU A 207 -8.71 16.68 -5.64
N GLY A 208 -8.19 15.44 -5.62
CA GLY A 208 -9.00 14.24 -5.71
C GLY A 208 -9.99 14.10 -4.54
N THR A 209 -9.55 14.44 -3.32
CA THR A 209 -10.42 14.46 -2.14
C THR A 209 -11.54 15.48 -2.31
N GLN A 210 -11.25 16.70 -2.78
CA GLN A 210 -12.28 17.71 -3.07
C GLN A 210 -13.31 17.22 -4.09
N VAL A 211 -12.85 16.57 -5.17
CA VAL A 211 -13.74 15.97 -6.18
C VAL A 211 -14.63 14.89 -5.57
N LEU A 212 -14.06 13.98 -4.78
CA LEU A 212 -14.82 12.91 -4.10
C LEU A 212 -15.88 13.50 -3.16
N ARG A 213 -15.51 14.50 -2.35
CA ARG A 213 -16.45 15.19 -1.44
C ARG A 213 -17.57 15.89 -2.20
N ALA A 214 -17.24 16.62 -3.26
CA ALA A 214 -18.22 17.29 -4.11
C ALA A 214 -19.15 16.29 -4.81
N GLY A 215 -18.65 15.10 -5.15
CA GLY A 215 -19.41 13.99 -5.71
C GLY A 215 -20.28 13.24 -4.69
N GLY A 216 -20.13 13.50 -3.40
CA GLY A 216 -20.90 12.85 -2.34
C GLY A 216 -20.30 11.51 -1.84
N ALA A 217 -18.99 11.30 -2.01
CA ALA A 217 -18.31 10.13 -1.47
C ALA A 217 -18.53 9.99 0.04
N GLY A 218 -18.90 8.79 0.48
CA GLY A 218 -19.17 8.48 1.88
C GLY A 218 -17.91 8.55 2.75
N GLU A 219 -16.89 7.78 2.39
CA GLU A 219 -15.61 7.74 3.10
C GLU A 219 -14.43 7.99 2.13
N VAL A 220 -13.54 8.92 2.49
CA VAL A 220 -12.31 9.24 1.74
C VAL A 220 -11.08 8.93 2.58
N SER A 221 -10.10 8.29 1.94
CA SER A 221 -8.87 7.77 2.52
C SER A 221 -7.65 8.15 1.67
N VAL A 222 -6.48 8.08 2.29
CA VAL A 222 -5.20 7.96 1.61
C VAL A 222 -4.38 6.88 2.31
N THR A 223 -3.63 6.10 1.53
CA THR A 223 -2.79 5.03 2.08
C THR A 223 -1.32 5.46 2.06
N LEU A 224 -0.68 5.42 3.22
CA LEU A 224 0.73 5.75 3.40
C LEU A 224 1.52 4.52 3.86
N ASN A 225 2.64 4.22 3.19
CA ASN A 225 3.66 3.34 3.73
C ASN A 225 4.45 4.08 4.80
N LEU A 226 4.37 3.59 6.04
CA LEU A 226 5.00 4.24 7.18
C LEU A 226 6.12 3.34 7.72
N LEU A 227 7.26 3.96 7.98
CA LEU A 227 8.50 3.30 8.36
C LEU A 227 8.93 3.79 9.74
N PRO A 228 8.62 3.06 10.82
CA PRO A 228 9.15 3.39 12.13
C PRO A 228 10.68 3.36 12.12
N THR A 229 11.29 4.38 12.72
CA THR A 229 12.74 4.53 12.79
C THR A 229 13.24 4.17 14.18
N VAL A 230 14.32 3.39 14.26
CA VAL A 230 14.97 2.98 15.50
C VAL A 230 16.44 3.39 15.47
N GLY A 231 16.87 4.19 16.44
CA GLY A 231 18.23 4.73 16.51
C GLY A 231 18.25 6.03 17.30
N ASP A 232 19.40 6.71 17.33
CA ASP A 232 19.53 7.99 18.02
C ASP A 232 18.72 9.10 17.29
N PRO A 233 18.14 10.07 18.03
CA PRO A 233 17.35 11.17 17.44
C PRO A 233 18.08 11.96 16.34
N GLU A 234 19.40 12.10 16.44
CA GLU A 234 20.22 12.84 15.48
C GLU A 234 20.13 12.27 14.05
N VAL A 235 19.93 10.95 13.91
CA VAL A 235 19.80 10.28 12.60
C VAL A 235 18.36 9.89 12.28
N THR A 236 17.54 9.59 13.29
CA THR A 236 16.16 9.16 13.07
C THR A 236 15.24 10.33 12.69
N THR A 237 15.50 11.55 13.16
CA THR A 237 14.62 12.72 12.90
C THR A 237 14.48 13.02 11.40
N LEU A 238 15.59 13.00 10.66
CA LEU A 238 15.58 13.26 9.22
C LEU A 238 14.83 12.14 8.49
N ILE A 239 15.17 10.88 8.77
CA ILE A 239 14.55 9.75 8.06
C ILE A 239 13.08 9.63 8.40
N ASP A 240 12.68 9.87 9.65
CA ASP A 240 11.27 9.96 10.02
C ASP A 240 10.56 11.12 9.32
N GLY A 241 11.23 12.27 9.19
CA GLY A 241 10.76 13.41 8.42
C GLY A 241 10.46 13.05 6.98
N LEU A 242 11.40 12.40 6.30
CA LEU A 242 11.28 12.03 4.89
C LEU A 242 10.36 10.83 4.62
N ALA A 243 10.40 9.81 5.47
CA ALA A 243 9.61 8.58 5.31
C ALA A 243 8.14 8.78 5.71
N ASN A 244 7.89 9.55 6.78
CA ASN A 244 6.58 9.58 7.43
C ASN A 244 5.97 10.99 7.39
N ARG A 245 6.61 11.98 8.03
CA ARG A 245 6.01 13.30 8.28
C ARG A 245 5.84 14.14 7.02
N LEU A 246 6.67 13.92 6.00
CA LEU A 246 6.54 14.56 4.69
C LEU A 246 5.19 14.30 4.04
N PHE A 247 4.52 13.18 4.36
CA PHE A 247 3.17 12.88 3.88
C PHE A 247 2.11 12.99 4.97
N LEU A 248 2.40 12.56 6.21
CA LEU A 248 1.43 12.63 7.32
C LEU A 248 0.98 14.06 7.63
N ASP A 249 1.91 15.01 7.78
CA ASP A 249 1.58 16.38 8.18
C ASP A 249 0.80 17.12 7.08
N PRO A 250 1.18 17.09 5.79
CA PRO A 250 0.35 17.62 4.71
C PRO A 250 -1.08 17.06 4.68
N VAL A 251 -1.22 15.74 4.81
CA VAL A 251 -2.53 15.06 4.73
C VAL A 251 -3.41 15.34 5.95
N LEU A 252 -2.83 15.40 7.16
CA LEU A 252 -3.61 15.45 8.41
C LEU A 252 -3.62 16.83 9.07
N ARG A 253 -2.70 17.72 8.68
CA ARG A 253 -2.55 19.09 9.24
C ARG A 253 -2.53 20.18 8.17
N GLY A 254 -2.44 19.83 6.88
CA GLY A 254 -2.45 20.78 5.77
C GLY A 254 -1.14 21.56 5.57
N THR A 255 -0.06 21.15 6.22
CA THR A 255 1.23 21.86 6.16
C THR A 255 2.41 20.89 6.23
N TYR A 256 3.50 21.19 5.53
CA TYR A 256 4.77 20.49 5.75
C TYR A 256 5.42 20.87 7.10
N PRO A 257 6.11 19.94 7.78
CA PRO A 257 6.93 20.25 8.96
C PRO A 257 8.10 21.19 8.60
N ASP A 258 8.45 22.11 9.49
CA ASP A 258 9.51 23.12 9.24
C ASP A 258 10.88 22.51 8.91
N ASP A 259 11.26 21.45 9.63
CA ASP A 259 12.53 20.75 9.38
C ASP A 259 12.55 20.04 8.03
N VAL A 260 11.42 19.48 7.62
CA VAL A 260 11.23 18.86 6.30
C VAL A 260 11.22 19.93 5.20
N ARG A 261 10.55 21.07 5.39
CA ARG A 261 10.59 22.22 4.45
C ARG A 261 12.01 22.70 4.22
N ALA A 262 12.75 22.92 5.31
CA ALA A 262 14.14 23.35 5.25
C ALA A 262 15.04 22.33 4.54
N HIS A 263 14.73 21.04 4.65
CA HIS A 263 15.45 19.99 3.94
C HIS A 263 15.12 19.96 2.44
N ILE A 264 13.83 20.02 2.07
CA ILE A 264 13.37 20.06 0.67
C ILE A 264 14.01 21.23 -0.08
N ALA A 265 14.08 22.41 0.54
CA ALA A 265 14.65 23.63 -0.05
C ALA A 265 16.14 23.52 -0.42
N LYS A 266 16.86 22.48 0.04
CA LYS A 266 18.24 22.18 -0.38
C LYS A 266 18.30 21.55 -1.78
N PHE A 267 17.19 20.95 -2.24
CA PHE A 267 17.13 20.13 -3.46
C PHE A 267 16.20 20.71 -4.52
N ALA A 268 15.08 21.31 -4.12
CA ALA A 268 14.06 21.80 -5.05
C ALA A 268 13.50 23.16 -4.59
N ASP A 269 13.24 24.03 -5.56
CA ASP A 269 12.53 25.31 -5.36
C ASP A 269 11.03 25.06 -5.61
N LEU A 270 10.28 24.83 -4.53
CA LEU A 270 8.86 24.46 -4.57
C LEU A 270 8.04 25.48 -3.79
N ASP A 271 6.88 25.84 -4.34
CA ASP A 271 5.85 26.57 -3.60
C ASP A 271 5.10 25.59 -2.68
N MET A 272 5.72 25.25 -1.56
CA MET A 272 5.16 24.32 -0.57
C MET A 272 3.88 24.84 0.11
N ASP A 273 3.48 26.09 -0.15
CA ASP A 273 2.23 26.67 0.32
C ASP A 273 1.08 26.52 -0.71
N ASP A 274 1.38 26.16 -1.97
CA ASP A 274 0.40 25.68 -2.96
C ASP A 274 0.01 24.22 -2.68
N LEU A 275 -0.57 24.01 -1.50
CA LEU A 275 -1.05 22.71 -1.04
C LEU A 275 -2.47 22.87 -0.48
N PRO A 276 -3.50 22.58 -1.29
CA PRO A 276 -4.86 22.51 -0.79
C PRO A 276 -4.97 21.46 0.32
N PHE A 277 -5.88 21.66 1.26
CA PHE A 277 -6.13 20.73 2.36
C PHE A 277 -7.61 20.40 2.42
N GLU A 278 -7.92 19.11 2.49
CA GLU A 278 -9.26 18.57 2.69
C GLU A 278 -9.17 17.37 3.64
N PRO A 279 -9.98 17.28 4.71
CA PRO A 279 -9.88 16.17 5.66
C PRO A 279 -10.26 14.82 5.06
N ILE A 280 -9.49 13.79 5.43
CA ILE A 280 -9.82 12.37 5.21
C ILE A 280 -10.64 11.82 6.38
N ASP A 281 -11.36 10.73 6.15
CA ASP A 281 -12.15 10.03 7.16
C ASP A 281 -11.40 8.86 7.82
N VAL A 282 -10.49 8.24 7.08
CA VAL A 282 -9.66 7.13 7.56
C VAL A 282 -8.27 7.21 6.94
N LEU A 283 -7.24 7.00 7.76
CA LEU A 283 -5.87 6.85 7.29
C LEU A 283 -5.59 5.37 7.00
N GLY A 284 -5.28 5.07 5.73
CA GLY A 284 -4.73 3.78 5.33
C GLY A 284 -3.27 3.67 5.73
N VAL A 285 -2.91 2.62 6.45
CA VAL A 285 -1.55 2.34 6.90
C VAL A 285 -1.04 1.10 6.18
N ASN A 286 0.05 1.27 5.43
CA ASN A 286 0.84 0.15 4.93
C ASN A 286 2.07 -0.01 5.82
N TYR A 287 2.25 -1.21 6.36
CA TYR A 287 3.38 -1.50 7.25
C TYR A 287 3.97 -2.87 6.90
N TYR A 288 5.30 -2.91 6.81
CA TYR A 288 6.04 -4.13 6.50
C TYR A 288 7.24 -4.34 7.43
N THR A 289 7.96 -3.27 7.78
CA THR A 289 9.20 -3.36 8.56
C THR A 289 9.57 -2.02 9.20
N ILE A 290 10.76 -1.93 9.80
CA ILE A 290 11.33 -0.71 10.39
C ILE A 290 12.66 -0.33 9.74
N ALA A 291 13.10 0.91 9.95
CA ALA A 291 14.47 1.32 9.67
C ALA A 291 15.31 1.36 10.95
N ARG A 292 16.36 0.54 11.03
CA ARG A 292 17.38 0.64 12.08
C ARG A 292 18.51 1.53 11.59
N LEU A 293 18.79 2.60 12.33
CA LEU A 293 19.66 3.68 11.89
C LEU A 293 20.75 3.97 12.92
N ALA A 294 21.95 4.29 12.42
CA ALA A 294 23.05 4.77 13.24
C ALA A 294 23.80 5.90 12.52
N ALA A 295 24.46 6.75 13.30
CA ALA A 295 25.43 7.69 12.76
C ALA A 295 26.66 6.93 12.25
N ASP A 296 27.01 7.15 10.99
CA ASP A 296 28.23 6.67 10.37
C ASP A 296 28.73 7.73 9.40
N PRO A 297 29.71 8.56 9.78
CA PRO A 297 30.26 9.62 8.92
C PRO A 297 30.80 9.12 7.57
N ALA A 298 31.08 7.82 7.43
CA ALA A 298 31.53 7.24 6.16
C ALA A 298 30.37 6.78 5.26
N SER A 299 29.13 6.76 5.76
CA SER A 299 27.97 6.37 4.97
C SER A 299 27.73 7.35 3.84
N PRO A 300 27.58 6.87 2.58
CA PRO A 300 27.22 7.72 1.45
C PRO A 300 25.73 8.13 1.47
N GLY A 301 24.97 7.74 2.50
CA GLY A 301 23.52 7.89 2.55
C GLY A 301 22.79 6.80 1.76
N HIS A 302 21.46 6.85 1.84
CA HIS A 302 20.56 5.93 1.15
C HIS A 302 19.92 6.61 -0.06
N GLU A 303 19.92 5.93 -1.21
CA GLU A 303 19.45 6.46 -2.50
C GLU A 303 17.99 6.93 -2.51
N GLU A 304 17.15 6.37 -1.65
CA GLU A 304 15.73 6.76 -1.48
C GLU A 304 15.52 7.90 -0.49
N TYR A 305 16.58 8.34 0.21
CA TYR A 305 16.52 9.39 1.23
C TYR A 305 17.57 10.45 0.94
N PRO A 306 17.33 11.37 -0.03
CA PRO A 306 18.31 12.39 -0.39
C PRO A 306 18.75 13.23 0.82
N GLY A 307 20.05 13.45 0.95
CA GLY A 307 20.63 14.21 2.07
C GLY A 307 20.86 13.39 3.35
N SER A 308 20.84 12.06 3.26
CA SER A 308 21.09 11.13 4.38
C SER A 308 22.56 10.70 4.52
N GLU A 309 23.50 11.41 3.88
CA GLU A 309 24.94 11.19 4.08
C GLU A 309 25.28 11.23 5.57
N GLY A 310 26.12 10.32 6.02
CA GLY A 310 26.43 10.19 7.46
C GLY A 310 25.47 9.30 8.24
N ILE A 311 24.43 8.73 7.62
CA ILE A 311 23.46 7.82 8.25
C ILE A 311 23.58 6.42 7.63
N ALA A 312 23.83 5.41 8.47
CA ALA A 312 23.87 4.01 8.05
C ALA A 312 22.56 3.29 8.38
N TRP A 313 22.07 2.50 7.43
CA TRP A 313 21.03 1.49 7.68
C TRP A 313 21.68 0.24 8.24
N LEU A 314 21.25 -0.17 9.42
CA LEU A 314 21.73 -1.36 10.09
C LEU A 314 20.99 -2.60 9.57
N PRO A 315 21.65 -3.78 9.58
CA PRO A 315 21.03 -5.02 9.14
C PRO A 315 19.81 -5.37 10.01
N PRO A 316 18.84 -6.13 9.45
CA PRO A 316 17.70 -6.62 10.20
C PRO A 316 18.15 -7.55 11.34
N HIS A 317 17.38 -7.54 12.43
CA HIS A 317 17.53 -8.55 13.48
C HIS A 317 16.73 -9.81 13.15
N GLY A 318 17.29 -10.98 13.45
CA GLY A 318 16.65 -12.27 13.19
C GLY A 318 16.68 -12.69 11.72
N VAL A 319 15.81 -13.63 11.36
CA VAL A 319 15.69 -14.12 9.98
C VAL A 319 14.72 -13.19 9.24
N PRO A 320 15.17 -12.47 8.19
CA PRO A 320 14.29 -11.59 7.44
C PRO A 320 13.37 -12.39 6.50
N THR A 321 12.37 -11.71 5.96
CA THR A 321 11.54 -12.22 4.84
C THR A 321 12.37 -12.40 3.56
N GLU A 322 11.78 -12.97 2.52
CA GLU A 322 12.41 -13.05 1.18
C GLU A 322 12.72 -11.68 0.56
N MET A 323 12.16 -10.59 1.10
CA MET A 323 12.48 -9.21 0.72
C MET A 323 13.72 -8.66 1.44
N GLY A 324 14.29 -9.40 2.39
CA GLY A 324 15.34 -8.92 3.28
C GLY A 324 14.83 -8.03 4.41
N TRP A 325 13.52 -8.04 4.67
CA TRP A 325 12.88 -7.18 5.67
C TRP A 325 12.81 -7.85 7.03
N GLU A 326 13.07 -7.08 8.09
CA GLU A 326 12.93 -7.55 9.46
C GLU A 326 11.46 -7.83 9.80
N VAL A 327 11.19 -9.00 10.38
CA VAL A 327 9.88 -9.38 10.91
C VAL A 327 9.76 -8.84 12.34
N ILE A 328 9.02 -7.73 12.50
CA ILE A 328 8.91 -7.03 13.79
C ILE A 328 7.49 -6.53 14.05
N PRO A 329 6.60 -7.40 14.57
CA PRO A 329 5.23 -7.03 14.89
C PRO A 329 5.11 -5.86 15.87
N SER A 330 6.01 -5.77 16.85
CA SER A 330 6.00 -4.66 17.81
C SER A 330 6.23 -3.29 17.18
N GLY A 331 6.84 -3.22 15.99
CA GLY A 331 6.95 -1.98 15.23
C GLY A 331 5.59 -1.49 14.71
N LEU A 332 4.69 -2.40 14.34
CA LEU A 332 3.32 -2.06 13.96
C LEU A 332 2.53 -1.51 15.15
N GLU A 333 2.61 -2.18 16.30
CA GLU A 333 1.96 -1.72 17.53
C GLU A 333 2.41 -0.30 17.88
N GLN A 334 3.73 -0.06 17.90
CA GLN A 334 4.30 1.25 18.19
C GLN A 334 3.91 2.32 17.17
N LEU A 335 3.83 1.96 15.89
CA LEU A 335 3.37 2.86 14.83
C LEU A 335 1.92 3.29 15.07
N LEU A 336 1.00 2.34 15.33
CA LEU A 336 -0.41 2.63 15.54
C LEU A 336 -0.64 3.52 16.78
N LEU A 337 0.09 3.25 17.86
CA LEU A 337 0.04 4.07 19.07
C LEU A 337 0.63 5.46 18.85
N ARG A 338 1.72 5.56 18.07
CA ARG A 338 2.29 6.83 17.66
C ARG A 338 1.29 7.67 16.85
N LEU A 339 0.66 7.08 15.83
CA LEU A 339 -0.34 7.76 15.01
C LEU A 339 -1.51 8.27 15.87
N SER A 340 -2.00 7.42 16.78
CA SER A 340 -3.10 7.79 17.68
C SER A 340 -2.75 8.94 18.64
N ARG A 341 -1.47 9.05 19.05
CA ARG A 341 -0.98 10.14 19.91
C ARG A 341 -0.71 11.42 19.12
N ASP A 342 -0.04 11.30 17.98
CA ASP A 342 0.46 12.46 17.21
C ASP A 342 -0.66 13.07 16.33
N TYR A 343 -1.67 12.27 15.94
CA TYR A 343 -2.82 12.65 15.11
C TYR A 343 -4.14 12.17 15.73
N PRO A 344 -4.50 12.66 16.94
CA PRO A 344 -5.65 12.17 17.67
C PRO A 344 -6.96 12.39 16.91
N GLY A 345 -7.86 11.42 16.98
CA GLY A 345 -9.16 11.47 16.31
C GLY A 345 -9.14 11.03 14.83
N THR A 346 -8.01 10.49 14.34
CA THR A 346 -7.89 9.91 13.00
C THR A 346 -8.15 8.40 13.06
N PRO A 347 -9.26 7.89 12.49
CA PRO A 347 -9.47 6.46 12.34
C PRO A 347 -8.38 5.84 11.46
N LEU A 348 -7.96 4.62 11.81
CA LEU A 348 -6.90 3.89 11.12
C LEU A 348 -7.46 2.62 10.47
N MET A 349 -6.90 2.24 9.33
CA MET A 349 -7.08 0.92 8.73
C MET A 349 -5.73 0.41 8.23
N ILE A 350 -5.37 -0.84 8.53
CA ILE A 350 -4.23 -1.46 7.85
C ILE A 350 -4.69 -1.78 6.43
N THR A 351 -4.19 -1.04 5.45
CA THR A 351 -4.55 -1.23 4.05
C THR A 351 -3.64 -2.21 3.33
N GLU A 352 -2.45 -2.43 3.87
CA GLU A 352 -1.53 -3.49 3.48
C GLU A 352 -0.64 -3.92 4.65
N ASN A 353 -0.61 -5.22 4.90
CA ASN A 353 0.46 -5.87 5.64
C ASN A 353 0.55 -7.34 5.23
N GLY A 354 1.77 -7.81 5.01
CA GLY A 354 2.07 -9.21 4.72
C GLY A 354 3.56 -9.41 4.47
N ALA A 355 3.93 -10.58 3.99
CA ALA A 355 5.33 -10.94 3.78
C ALA A 355 5.50 -11.86 2.57
N ALA A 356 6.63 -11.74 1.89
CA ALA A 356 7.06 -12.74 0.91
C ALA A 356 7.91 -13.82 1.58
N TYR A 357 7.60 -15.08 1.27
CA TYR A 357 8.37 -16.27 1.63
C TYR A 357 8.50 -17.20 0.43
N ASP A 358 9.42 -18.17 0.50
CA ASP A 358 9.58 -19.18 -0.53
C ASP A 358 8.47 -20.24 -0.42
N ASP A 359 7.54 -20.21 -1.36
CA ASP A 359 6.38 -21.09 -1.37
C ASP A 359 6.66 -22.37 -2.19
N VAL A 360 6.61 -23.52 -1.53
CA VAL A 360 6.79 -24.83 -2.18
C VAL A 360 5.46 -25.57 -2.28
N VAL A 361 5.05 -25.92 -3.50
CA VAL A 361 3.90 -26.79 -3.72
C VAL A 361 4.29 -28.25 -3.50
N LYS A 362 3.62 -28.95 -2.59
CA LYS A 362 3.74 -30.40 -2.37
C LYS A 362 2.34 -31.00 -2.31
N ASP A 363 2.09 -32.01 -3.14
CA ASP A 363 0.80 -32.71 -3.20
C ASP A 363 -0.42 -31.77 -3.31
N GLY A 364 -0.29 -30.72 -4.13
CA GLY A 364 -1.37 -29.74 -4.35
C GLY A 364 -1.61 -28.78 -3.17
N ARG A 365 -0.63 -28.61 -2.28
CA ARG A 365 -0.72 -27.74 -1.10
C ARG A 365 0.53 -26.85 -0.97
N VAL A 366 0.34 -25.65 -0.45
CA VAL A 366 1.43 -24.75 -0.03
C VAL A 366 1.37 -24.60 1.49
N ALA A 367 2.36 -25.15 2.19
CA ALA A 367 2.47 -25.08 3.65
C ALA A 367 3.36 -23.90 4.07
N ASP A 368 2.80 -22.70 4.07
CA ASP A 368 3.49 -21.42 4.32
C ASP A 368 3.40 -20.98 5.79
N THR A 369 3.94 -21.81 6.69
CA THR A 369 3.87 -21.59 8.14
C THR A 369 4.54 -20.29 8.60
N ASP A 370 5.58 -19.84 7.91
CA ASP A 370 6.26 -18.57 8.22
C ASP A 370 5.35 -17.37 7.93
N ARG A 371 4.53 -17.45 6.87
CA ARG A 371 3.52 -16.43 6.55
C ARG A 371 2.43 -16.38 7.62
N ILE A 372 1.98 -17.54 8.10
CA ILE A 372 1.03 -17.63 9.22
C ILE A 372 1.64 -16.98 10.47
N ALA A 373 2.88 -17.33 10.82
CA ALA A 373 3.55 -16.76 11.99
C ALA A 373 3.75 -15.24 11.88
N PHE A 374 4.06 -14.74 10.68
CA PHE A 374 4.13 -13.30 10.41
C PHE A 374 2.77 -12.64 10.67
N LEU A 375 1.69 -13.15 10.08
CA LEU A 375 0.35 -12.56 10.21
C LEU A 375 -0.18 -12.64 11.64
N ASP A 376 -0.06 -13.79 12.32
CA ASP A 376 -0.46 -13.95 13.73
C ASP A 376 0.24 -12.91 14.61
N GLY A 377 1.55 -12.75 14.47
CA GLY A 377 2.31 -11.77 15.23
C GLY A 377 1.81 -10.34 15.02
N HIS A 378 1.58 -9.94 13.77
CA HIS A 378 1.12 -8.58 13.44
C HIS A 378 -0.34 -8.35 13.83
N PHE A 379 -1.20 -9.36 13.77
CA PHE A 379 -2.58 -9.27 14.25
C PHE A 379 -2.61 -9.10 15.77
N ARG A 380 -1.75 -9.83 16.52
CA ARG A 380 -1.62 -9.61 17.98
C ARG A 380 -1.11 -8.20 18.30
N ALA A 381 -0.16 -7.69 17.54
CA ALA A 381 0.33 -6.31 17.68
C ALA A 381 -0.77 -5.27 17.41
N ALA A 382 -1.57 -5.46 16.37
CA ALA A 382 -2.72 -4.61 16.05
C ALA A 382 -3.78 -4.67 17.17
N HIS A 383 -4.11 -5.87 17.65
CA HIS A 383 -5.01 -6.06 18.79
C HIS A 383 -4.48 -5.35 20.05
N ASN A 384 -3.20 -5.48 20.38
CA ASN A 384 -2.60 -4.79 21.53
C ASN A 384 -2.69 -3.26 21.41
N ALA A 385 -2.52 -2.71 20.20
CA ALA A 385 -2.71 -1.27 19.96
C ALA A 385 -4.17 -0.85 20.19
N ILE A 386 -5.14 -1.65 19.72
CA ILE A 386 -6.58 -1.41 19.98
C ILE A 386 -6.87 -1.40 21.49
N GLN A 387 -6.37 -2.39 22.24
CA GLN A 387 -6.55 -2.45 23.69
C GLN A 387 -5.94 -1.24 24.43
N GLN A 388 -4.95 -0.59 23.82
CA GLN A 388 -4.30 0.63 24.31
C GLN A 388 -4.95 1.91 23.77
N GLY A 389 -6.05 1.81 23.02
CA GLY A 389 -6.88 2.95 22.58
C GLY A 389 -6.62 3.42 21.14
N ALA A 390 -5.86 2.69 20.33
CA ALA A 390 -5.75 3.00 18.90
C ALA A 390 -7.09 2.75 18.20
N ASP A 391 -7.54 3.71 17.39
CA ASP A 391 -8.80 3.60 16.64
C ASP A 391 -8.63 2.82 15.33
N LEU A 392 -8.24 1.55 15.42
CA LEU A 392 -8.05 0.68 14.26
C LEU A 392 -9.36 -0.03 13.88
N ARG A 393 -9.84 0.24 12.67
CA ARG A 393 -11.16 -0.19 12.17
C ARG A 393 -11.11 -1.44 11.29
N GLY A 394 -9.96 -1.76 10.72
CA GLY A 394 -9.83 -2.91 9.83
C GLY A 394 -8.41 -3.28 9.47
N TYR A 395 -8.29 -4.45 8.83
CA TYR A 395 -7.05 -5.05 8.41
C TYR A 395 -7.19 -5.76 7.06
N LEU A 396 -6.43 -5.29 6.08
CA LEU A 396 -6.36 -5.85 4.74
C LEU A 396 -5.01 -6.52 4.54
N VAL A 397 -5.03 -7.85 4.36
CA VAL A 397 -3.80 -8.61 4.09
C VAL A 397 -3.26 -8.27 2.70
N TRP A 398 -1.98 -7.94 2.64
CA TRP A 398 -1.23 -7.85 1.39
C TRP A 398 -0.50 -9.18 1.12
N SER A 399 -0.84 -9.95 0.10
CA SER A 399 -1.84 -9.69 -0.95
C SER A 399 -2.87 -10.81 -1.02
N LEU A 400 -3.98 -10.60 -1.73
CA LEU A 400 -4.89 -11.70 -2.04
C LEU A 400 -4.19 -12.76 -2.91
N LEU A 401 -3.62 -12.33 -4.03
CA LEU A 401 -2.97 -13.19 -5.03
C LEU A 401 -1.46 -12.95 -5.03
N ASP A 402 -0.68 -14.01 -5.28
CA ASP A 402 0.66 -13.85 -5.83
C ASP A 402 0.57 -13.07 -7.13
N ASN A 403 1.47 -12.10 -7.32
CA ASN A 403 1.33 -11.09 -8.36
C ASN A 403 2.70 -10.61 -8.90
N PHE A 404 2.66 -9.66 -9.83
CA PHE A 404 3.86 -8.97 -10.30
C PHE A 404 4.40 -8.03 -9.21
N GLU A 405 5.44 -8.45 -8.49
CA GLU A 405 6.05 -7.68 -7.39
C GLU A 405 7.07 -6.66 -7.94
N TRP A 406 6.56 -5.74 -8.77
CA TRP A 406 7.29 -4.56 -9.24
C TRP A 406 8.64 -4.91 -9.88
N ALA A 407 9.73 -4.25 -9.46
CA ALA A 407 11.08 -4.51 -9.98
C ALA A 407 11.59 -5.95 -9.68
N ARG A 408 10.95 -6.68 -8.75
CA ARG A 408 11.28 -8.09 -8.44
C ARG A 408 10.59 -9.08 -9.37
N GLY A 409 9.67 -8.62 -10.22
CA GLY A 409 8.89 -9.50 -11.11
C GLY A 409 8.12 -10.56 -10.31
N TYR A 410 8.11 -11.79 -10.80
CA TYR A 410 7.29 -12.87 -10.23
C TYR A 410 8.00 -13.73 -9.16
N HIS A 411 9.19 -13.32 -8.70
CA HIS A 411 10.01 -14.09 -7.75
C HIS A 411 9.56 -13.97 -6.30
N LYS A 412 8.82 -12.92 -5.95
CA LYS A 412 8.43 -12.63 -4.57
C LYS A 412 6.92 -12.78 -4.44
N ARG A 413 6.50 -13.68 -3.55
CA ARG A 413 5.11 -14.16 -3.45
C ARG A 413 4.47 -13.70 -2.15
N PHE A 414 3.64 -12.67 -2.23
CA PHE A 414 2.90 -12.11 -1.09
C PHE A 414 1.52 -12.74 -0.87
N GLY A 415 0.97 -13.44 -1.87
CA GLY A 415 -0.42 -13.86 -1.87
C GLY A 415 -0.80 -14.80 -0.74
N LEU A 416 -2.03 -14.68 -0.26
CA LEU A 416 -2.74 -15.77 0.42
C LEU A 416 -3.05 -16.90 -0.57
N VAL A 417 -3.21 -16.57 -1.84
CA VAL A 417 -3.49 -17.51 -2.92
C VAL A 417 -2.29 -17.58 -3.85
N ARG A 418 -1.72 -18.77 -4.03
CA ARG A 418 -0.70 -19.00 -5.04
C ARG A 418 -1.32 -18.90 -6.41
N VAL A 419 -0.66 -18.18 -7.31
CA VAL A 419 -0.94 -18.21 -8.74
C VAL A 419 0.17 -19.00 -9.43
N ASP A 420 -0.24 -20.03 -10.18
CA ASP A 420 0.66 -20.66 -11.14
C ASP A 420 0.77 -19.78 -12.38
N TYR A 421 1.93 -19.19 -12.65
CA TYR A 421 2.05 -18.22 -13.74
C TYR A 421 2.05 -18.84 -15.13
N GLU A 422 2.14 -20.18 -15.25
CA GLU A 422 2.02 -20.87 -16.54
C GLU A 422 0.56 -21.24 -16.83
N SER A 423 -0.13 -21.85 -15.86
CA SER A 423 -1.51 -22.32 -16.04
C SER A 423 -2.58 -21.29 -15.62
N LEU A 424 -2.18 -20.27 -14.86
CA LEU A 424 -3.04 -19.28 -14.19
C LEU A 424 -3.97 -19.90 -13.14
N GLU A 425 -3.69 -21.12 -12.69
CA GLU A 425 -4.44 -21.78 -11.61
C GLU A 425 -4.23 -21.06 -10.28
N ARG A 426 -5.33 -20.90 -9.53
CA ARG A 426 -5.32 -20.36 -8.16
C ARG A 426 -5.33 -21.50 -7.16
N LEU A 427 -4.37 -21.48 -6.23
CA LEU A 427 -4.27 -22.43 -5.13
C LEU A 427 -4.20 -21.67 -3.80
N PRO A 428 -5.29 -21.60 -3.01
CA PRO A 428 -5.25 -21.07 -1.66
C PRO A 428 -4.17 -21.77 -0.81
N LYS A 429 -3.34 -20.99 -0.13
CA LYS A 429 -2.27 -21.50 0.75
C LYS A 429 -2.83 -21.85 2.13
N ASP A 430 -2.04 -22.52 2.96
CA ASP A 430 -2.44 -22.78 4.35
C ASP A 430 -2.74 -21.49 5.12
N SER A 431 -2.00 -20.41 4.85
CA SER A 431 -2.28 -19.09 5.39
C SER A 431 -3.65 -18.52 5.03
N ALA A 432 -4.18 -18.81 3.83
CA ALA A 432 -5.52 -18.42 3.44
C ALA A 432 -6.59 -19.15 4.26
N HIS A 433 -6.41 -20.47 4.42
CA HIS A 433 -7.31 -21.26 5.25
C HIS A 433 -7.26 -20.84 6.72
N TRP A 434 -6.07 -20.57 7.26
CA TRP A 434 -5.92 -20.03 8.61
C TRP A 434 -6.60 -18.66 8.73
N TYR A 435 -6.43 -17.77 7.76
CA TYR A 435 -7.03 -16.44 7.77
C TYR A 435 -8.56 -16.49 7.72
N ARG A 436 -9.15 -17.41 6.94
CA ARG A 436 -10.61 -17.66 6.97
C ARG A 436 -11.10 -17.98 8.38
N GLU A 437 -10.38 -18.79 9.12
CA GLU A 437 -10.78 -19.14 10.50
C GLU A 437 -10.64 -17.94 11.45
N VAL A 438 -9.62 -17.08 11.27
CA VAL A 438 -9.46 -15.80 11.99
C VAL A 438 -10.66 -14.87 11.74
N ILE A 439 -11.11 -14.77 10.50
CA ILE A 439 -12.26 -13.95 10.14
C ILE A 439 -13.54 -14.51 10.76
N ALA A 440 -13.76 -15.83 10.61
CA ALA A 440 -14.96 -16.49 11.13
C ALA A 440 -15.11 -16.35 12.66
N ARG A 441 -14.00 -16.31 13.40
CA ARG A 441 -14.00 -16.06 14.85
C ARG A 441 -13.88 -14.58 15.24
N ASN A 442 -13.56 -13.71 14.29
CA ASN A 442 -13.18 -12.32 14.52
C ASN A 442 -12.07 -12.15 15.57
N GLY A 443 -11.02 -12.98 15.48
CA GLY A 443 -10.03 -13.08 16.55
C GLY A 443 -8.91 -14.10 16.30
N LEU A 444 -8.00 -14.21 17.28
CA LEU A 444 -6.93 -15.20 17.30
C LEU A 444 -7.10 -16.16 18.50
N ASP A 445 -6.60 -17.38 18.34
CA ASP A 445 -6.55 -18.37 19.44
C ASP A 445 -5.54 -17.98 20.54
#